data_AF-W0E7E6-F1
#
_entry.id   AF-W0E7E6-F1
#
_cell.length_a   1.000
_cell.length_b   1.000
_cell.length_c   1.000
_cell.angle_alpha   90.00
_cell.angle_beta   90.00
_cell.angle_gamma   90.00
#
_symmetry.space_group_name_H-M   'P 1'
#
loop_
_entity.id
_entity.type
_entity.pdbx_description
1 polymer ?
#
loop_
_entity_poly.entity_id
_entity_poly.type
_entity_poly.pdbx_seq_one_letter_code
_entity_poly.pdbx_strand_id
1 'polypeptide(L)'
;MATPRPLSSPDITRRLNQALPRWRHQDGALRRDYRTSGWRATLLAANAIAHLAELAWHHPELELGYDHVGIRLSTHSAGGVTDLDLALAEEIERWLEWRPEPDSPLSGTPAEHAYLIDDAG
;
A
#
# COMPACT_ATOMS: atom_id res chain seq x y z
N MET A 1 -7.84 -0.59 -23.64
CA MET A 1 -8.51 -0.60 -22.32
C MET A 1 -9.41 0.62 -22.22
N ALA A 2 -10.48 0.58 -21.43
CA ALA A 2 -11.35 1.74 -21.22
C ALA A 2 -10.59 2.84 -20.46
N THR A 3 -10.91 4.11 -20.75
CA THR A 3 -10.35 5.25 -20.02
C THR A 3 -10.74 5.16 -18.53
N PRO A 4 -9.78 5.22 -17.59
CA PRO A 4 -10.08 5.23 -16.17
C PRO A 4 -11.00 6.41 -15.82
N ARG A 5 -11.97 6.19 -14.93
CA ARG A 5 -12.89 7.23 -14.47
C ARG A 5 -12.71 7.48 -12.98
N PRO A 6 -12.65 8.74 -12.54
CA PRO A 6 -12.53 9.05 -11.13
C PRO A 6 -13.78 8.57 -10.38
N LEU A 7 -13.56 8.01 -9.20
CA LEU A 7 -14.60 7.56 -8.29
C LEU A 7 -15.10 8.72 -7.43
N SER A 8 -16.33 8.60 -6.91
CA SER A 8 -16.85 9.55 -5.94
C SER A 8 -16.23 9.33 -4.56
N SER A 9 -16.09 10.40 -3.76
CA SER A 9 -15.59 10.27 -2.38
C SER A 9 -16.37 9.24 -1.54
N PRO A 10 -17.73 9.18 -1.59
CA PRO A 10 -18.48 8.13 -0.90
C PRO A 10 -18.14 6.70 -1.36
N ASP A 11 -17.91 6.48 -2.66
CA ASP A 11 -17.49 5.18 -3.19
C ASP A 11 -16.12 4.77 -2.65
N ILE A 12 -15.17 5.71 -2.68
CA ILE A 12 -13.80 5.50 -2.18
C ILE A 12 -13.85 5.14 -0.70
N THR A 13 -14.50 5.97 0.13
CA THR A 13 -14.60 5.74 1.58
C THR A 13 -15.21 4.38 1.91
N ARG A 14 -16.27 3.98 1.20
CA ARG A 14 -16.89 2.66 1.40
C ARG A 14 -15.90 1.52 1.10
N ARG A 15 -15.17 1.59 -0.02
CA ARG A 15 -14.22 0.53 -0.39
C ARG A 15 -13.01 0.48 0.56
N LEU A 16 -12.50 1.64 0.99
CA LEU A 16 -11.45 1.69 2.00
C LEU A 16 -11.89 1.02 3.31
N ASN A 17 -13.09 1.31 3.81
CA ASN A 17 -13.61 0.69 5.03
C ASN A 17 -13.81 -0.83 4.91
N GLN A 18 -13.98 -1.36 3.69
CA GLN A 18 -14.22 -2.79 3.47
C GLN A 18 -12.94 -3.61 3.40
N ALA A 19 -11.89 -3.08 2.76
CA ALA A 19 -10.69 -3.87 2.44
C ALA A 19 -9.36 -3.21 2.86
N LEU A 20 -9.35 -1.89 3.06
CA LEU A 20 -8.13 -1.10 3.26
C LEU A 20 -8.27 -0.13 4.43
N PRO A 21 -8.57 -0.59 5.66
CA PRO A 21 -8.89 0.29 6.79
C PRO A 21 -7.73 1.18 7.24
N ARG A 22 -6.49 0.86 6.85
CA ARG A 22 -5.28 1.66 7.13
C ARG A 22 -5.00 2.72 6.06
N TRP A 23 -5.66 2.64 4.92
CA TRP A 23 -5.56 3.61 3.84
C TRP A 23 -6.56 4.74 4.02
N ARG A 24 -6.20 5.93 3.52
CA ARG A 24 -7.01 7.14 3.67
C ARG A 24 -7.17 7.84 2.33
N HIS A 25 -8.34 8.41 2.07
CA HIS A 25 -8.53 9.33 0.95
C HIS A 25 -8.27 10.76 1.42
N GLN A 26 -7.18 11.37 0.94
CA GLN A 26 -6.74 12.70 1.35
C GLN A 26 -6.08 13.42 0.18
N ASP A 27 -6.39 14.70 -0.01
CA ASP A 27 -5.81 15.56 -1.06
C ASP A 27 -5.91 14.92 -2.47
N GLY A 28 -7.08 14.35 -2.78
CA GLY A 28 -7.38 13.75 -4.08
C GLY A 28 -6.68 12.43 -4.40
N ALA A 29 -6.07 11.78 -3.40
CA ALA A 29 -5.36 10.51 -3.57
C ALA A 29 -5.62 9.54 -2.42
N LEU A 30 -5.31 8.27 -2.64
CA LEU A 30 -5.18 7.30 -1.57
C LEU A 30 -3.80 7.44 -0.91
N ARG A 31 -3.75 7.34 0.41
CA ARG A 31 -2.52 7.42 1.20
C ARG A 31 -2.41 6.29 2.21
N ARG A 32 -1.20 5.76 2.38
CA ARG A 32 -0.82 4.78 3.41
C ARG A 32 0.62 5.04 3.83
N ASP A 33 0.88 4.96 5.13
CA ASP A 33 2.22 5.11 5.70
C ASP A 33 2.56 3.82 6.43
N TYR A 34 3.68 3.19 6.11
CA TYR A 34 4.21 2.05 6.85
C TYR A 34 5.38 2.48 7.72
N ARG A 35 5.42 2.01 8.96
CA ARG A 35 6.62 2.07 9.82
C ARG A 35 7.51 0.88 9.53
N THR A 36 8.81 1.10 9.46
CA THR A 36 9.80 0.07 9.11
C THR A 36 10.94 0.02 10.13
N SER A 37 11.62 -1.13 10.25
CA SER A 37 12.77 -1.33 11.14
C SER A 37 14.09 -0.78 10.56
N GLY A 38 14.07 0.52 10.24
CA GLY A 38 15.22 1.25 9.73
C GLY A 38 15.45 1.10 8.23
N TRP A 39 16.55 1.71 7.75
CA TRP A 39 16.71 2.02 6.33
C TRP A 39 16.67 0.82 5.39
N ARG A 40 17.26 -0.31 5.82
CA ARG A 40 17.23 -1.56 5.04
C ARG A 40 15.79 -2.03 4.83
N ALA A 41 14.96 -1.97 5.87
CA ALA A 41 13.57 -2.40 5.79
C ALA A 41 12.72 -1.44 4.94
N THR A 42 12.96 -0.13 5.03
CA THR A 42 12.36 0.87 4.12
C THR A 42 12.61 0.51 2.67
N LEU A 43 13.87 0.25 2.29
CA LEU A 43 14.21 -0.06 0.90
C LEU A 43 13.61 -1.39 0.43
N LEU A 44 13.52 -2.39 1.30
CA LEU A 44 12.87 -3.66 0.97
C LEU A 44 11.38 -3.47 0.66
N ALA A 45 10.66 -2.73 1.51
CA ALA A 45 9.24 -2.42 1.28
C ALA A 45 9.05 -1.58 0.01
N ALA A 46 9.86 -0.54 -0.19
CA ALA A 46 9.81 0.32 -1.38
C ALA A 46 10.03 -0.48 -2.68
N ASN A 47 11.00 -1.39 -2.70
CA ASN A 47 11.27 -2.23 -3.87
C ASN A 47 10.14 -3.23 -4.16
N ALA A 48 9.51 -3.79 -3.12
CA ALA A 48 8.33 -4.64 -3.30
C ALA A 48 7.17 -3.84 -3.93
N ILE A 49 6.91 -2.63 -3.45
CA ILE A 49 5.89 -1.73 -4.03
C ILE A 49 6.23 -1.39 -5.48
N ALA A 50 7.49 -1.04 -5.77
CA ALA A 50 7.94 -0.75 -7.13
C ALA A 50 7.73 -1.93 -8.08
N HIS A 51 7.99 -3.16 -7.62
CA HIS A 51 7.74 -4.36 -8.41
C HIS A 51 6.24 -4.53 -8.75
N LEU A 52 5.36 -4.37 -7.75
CA LEU A 52 3.91 -4.45 -7.95
C LEU A 52 3.40 -3.35 -8.90
N ALA A 53 3.93 -2.14 -8.76
CA ALA A 53 3.60 -1.00 -9.62
C ALA A 53 3.96 -1.27 -11.10
N GLU A 54 5.14 -1.84 -11.37
CA GLU A 54 5.55 -2.23 -12.71
C GLU A 54 4.68 -3.34 -13.31
N LEU A 55 4.34 -4.37 -12.52
CA LEU A 55 3.43 -5.44 -12.96
C LEU A 55 2.03 -4.91 -13.28
N ALA A 56 1.55 -3.94 -12.50
CA ALA A 56 0.25 -3.30 -12.70
C ALA A 56 0.25 -2.23 -13.81
N TRP A 57 1.44 -1.79 -14.25
CA TRP A 57 1.63 -0.61 -15.09
C TRP A 57 0.89 0.62 -14.55
N HIS A 58 0.99 0.83 -13.24
CA HIS A 58 0.37 1.93 -12.51
C HIS A 58 1.28 2.32 -11.36
N HIS A 59 1.78 3.56 -11.34
CA HIS A 59 2.90 3.94 -10.50
C HIS A 59 2.46 4.85 -9.34
N PRO A 60 2.77 4.49 -8.07
CA PRO A 60 2.58 5.38 -6.94
C PRO A 60 3.67 6.45 -6.87
N GLU A 61 3.38 7.51 -6.11
CA GLU A 61 4.41 8.35 -5.51
C GLU A 61 4.82 7.75 -4.16
N LEU A 62 6.13 7.59 -3.92
CA LEU A 62 6.68 7.08 -2.65
C LEU A 62 7.47 8.17 -1.92
N GLU A 63 7.22 8.29 -0.61
CA GLU A 63 8.03 9.08 0.32
C GLU A 63 8.82 8.11 1.19
N LEU A 64 10.15 8.21 1.18
CA LEU A 64 11.03 7.29 1.91
C LEU A 64 11.78 8.03 3.01
N GLY A 65 11.67 7.53 4.24
CA GLY A 65 12.49 7.95 5.36
C GLY A 65 13.29 6.80 5.97
N TYR A 66 14.07 7.12 7.00
CA TYR A 66 14.91 6.11 7.66
C TYR A 66 14.09 4.92 8.16
N ASP A 67 12.89 5.15 8.70
CA ASP A 67 12.04 4.18 9.38
C ASP A 67 10.57 4.21 8.91
N HIS A 68 10.32 4.72 7.69
CA HIS A 68 8.98 4.75 7.12
C HIS A 68 8.95 4.76 5.59
N VAL A 69 7.83 4.28 5.04
CA VAL A 69 7.46 4.39 3.63
C VAL A 69 6.06 4.99 3.55
N GLY A 70 5.94 6.20 3.02
CA GLY A 70 4.67 6.83 2.64
C GLY A 70 4.32 6.50 1.19
N ILE A 71 3.05 6.23 0.92
CA ILE A 71 2.52 5.90 -0.41
C ILE A 71 1.41 6.88 -0.74
N ARG A 72 1.41 7.38 -1.97
CA ARG A 72 0.32 8.15 -2.57
C ARG A 72 -0.06 7.57 -3.92
N LEU A 73 -1.36 7.27 -4.10
CA LEU A 73 -1.93 6.70 -5.32
C LEU A 73 -3.04 7.59 -5.87
N SER A 74 -2.87 8.01 -7.13
CA SER A 74 -3.91 8.66 -7.91
C SER A 74 -3.68 8.43 -9.41
N THR A 75 -4.75 8.35 -10.18
CA THR A 75 -4.64 8.26 -11.64
C THR A 75 -4.55 9.66 -12.24
N HIS A 76 -3.34 10.13 -12.54
CA HIS A 76 -3.10 11.49 -13.06
C HIS A 76 -3.92 11.83 -14.29
N SER A 77 -4.06 10.89 -15.24
CA SER A 77 -4.82 11.08 -16.48
C SER A 77 -6.33 11.26 -16.26
N ALA A 78 -6.85 10.77 -15.14
CA ALA A 78 -8.27 10.89 -14.77
C ALA A 78 -8.53 12.01 -13.75
N GLY A 79 -7.49 12.67 -13.23
CA GLY A 79 -7.59 13.76 -12.27
C GLY A 79 -8.09 13.33 -10.88
N GLY A 80 -7.92 12.07 -10.49
CA GLY A 80 -8.36 11.57 -9.18
C GLY A 80 -8.17 10.07 -9.00
N VAL A 81 -8.70 9.55 -7.89
CA VAL A 81 -8.68 8.13 -7.55
C VAL A 81 -9.62 7.35 -8.47
N THR A 82 -9.13 6.27 -9.06
CA THR A 82 -9.90 5.34 -9.90
C THR A 82 -9.85 3.92 -9.32
N ASP A 83 -10.49 2.97 -10.00
CA ASP A 83 -10.37 1.55 -9.65
C ASP A 83 -8.91 1.04 -9.73
N LEU A 84 -8.04 1.65 -10.55
CA LEU A 84 -6.62 1.27 -10.65
C LEU A 84 -5.87 1.53 -9.33
N ASP A 85 -6.17 2.67 -8.69
CA ASP A 85 -5.54 3.07 -7.43
C ASP A 85 -5.94 2.14 -6.29
N LEU A 86 -7.22 1.76 -6.22
CA LEU A 86 -7.70 0.81 -5.23
C LEU A 86 -7.12 -0.59 -5.44
N ALA A 87 -7.08 -1.06 -6.70
CA ALA A 87 -6.55 -2.38 -7.02
C ALA A 87 -5.06 -2.50 -6.65
N LEU A 88 -4.26 -1.48 -6.95
CA LEU A 88 -2.84 -1.47 -6.56
C LEU A 88 -2.67 -1.34 -5.04
N ALA A 89 -3.51 -0.54 -4.36
CA ALA A 89 -3.50 -0.46 -2.90
C ALA A 89 -3.81 -1.81 -2.22
N GLU A 90 -4.77 -2.58 -2.75
CA GLU A 90 -5.11 -3.93 -2.29
C GLU A 90 -3.93 -4.90 -2.43
N GLU A 91 -3.25 -4.90 -3.58
CA GLU A 91 -2.06 -5.75 -3.76
C GLU A 91 -0.91 -5.31 -2.85
N ILE A 92 -0.66 -4.00 -2.70
CA ILE A 92 0.37 -3.51 -1.77
C ILE A 92 0.08 -3.97 -0.33
N GLU A 93 -1.14 -3.76 0.16
CA GLU A 93 -1.54 -4.16 1.51
C GLU A 93 -1.39 -5.67 1.68
N ARG A 94 -1.91 -6.45 0.72
CA ARG A 94 -1.82 -7.91 0.72
C ARG A 94 -0.38 -8.40 0.80
N TRP A 95 0.52 -7.90 -0.03
CA TRP A 95 1.90 -8.40 -0.12
C TRP A 95 2.78 -7.94 1.04
N LEU A 96 2.61 -6.70 1.50
CA LEU A 96 3.41 -6.18 2.61
C LEU A 96 2.94 -6.72 3.97
N GLU A 97 1.64 -6.91 4.15
CA GLU A 97 1.08 -7.45 5.39
C GLU A 97 0.99 -8.98 5.38
N TRP A 98 1.36 -9.65 4.28
CA TRP A 98 1.32 -11.11 4.22
C TRP A 98 2.18 -11.72 5.32
N ARG A 99 1.56 -12.60 6.11
CA ARG A 99 2.21 -13.45 7.10
C ARG A 99 1.75 -14.88 6.87
N PRO A 100 2.56 -15.89 7.20
CA PRO A 100 2.10 -17.27 7.23
C PRO A 100 0.89 -17.43 8.16
N GLU A 101 -0.09 -18.21 7.73
CA GLU A 101 -1.26 -18.57 8.56
C GLU A 101 -0.84 -19.41 9.77
N PRO A 102 -1.65 -19.44 10.86
CA PRO A 102 -1.32 -20.19 12.08
C PRO A 102 -1.08 -21.69 11.87
N ASP A 103 -1.64 -22.28 10.82
CA ASP A 103 -1.47 -23.69 10.44
C ASP A 103 -0.39 -23.91 9.36
N SER A 104 0.32 -22.85 8.97
CA SER A 104 1.41 -22.92 8.00
C SER A 104 2.64 -23.65 8.55
N PRO A 105 3.39 -24.41 7.73
CA PRO A 105 4.71 -24.92 8.12
C PRO A 105 5.78 -23.82 8.23
N LEU A 106 5.49 -22.58 7.80
CA LEU A 106 6.40 -21.44 7.87
C LEU A 106 6.20 -20.68 9.18
N SER A 107 7.27 -20.51 9.95
CA SER A 107 7.21 -19.85 11.27
C SER A 107 7.04 -18.33 11.23
N GLY A 108 7.16 -17.70 10.05
CA GLY A 108 7.16 -16.24 9.90
C GLY A 108 8.48 -15.59 10.34
N THR A 109 8.51 -14.26 10.29
CA THR A 109 9.68 -13.46 10.69
C THR A 109 9.70 -13.28 12.21
N PRO A 110 10.81 -13.60 12.92
CA PRO A 110 10.94 -13.31 14.34
C PRO A 110 10.76 -11.82 14.65
N ALA A 111 10.22 -11.47 15.82
CA ALA A 111 9.87 -10.09 16.17
C ALA A 111 11.08 -9.13 16.11
N GLU A 112 12.25 -9.58 16.56
CA GLU A 112 13.50 -8.81 16.52
C GLU A 112 14.06 -8.62 15.10
N HIS A 113 13.51 -9.33 14.12
CA HIS A 113 13.84 -9.24 12.70
C HIS A 113 12.66 -8.68 11.87
N ALA A 114 11.56 -8.26 12.51
CA ALA A 114 10.39 -7.71 11.82
C ALA A 114 10.80 -6.52 10.93
N TYR A 115 10.29 -6.47 9.71
CA TYR A 115 10.66 -5.42 8.74
C TYR A 115 9.64 -4.28 8.71
N LEU A 116 8.34 -4.59 8.82
CA LEU A 116 7.31 -3.64 9.19
C LEU A 116 7.16 -3.64 10.70
N ILE A 117 6.94 -2.46 11.26
CA ILE A 117 6.59 -2.29 12.67
C ILE A 117 5.09 -2.08 12.68
N ASP A 118 4.38 -2.93 13.43
CA ASP A 118 2.93 -2.80 13.58
C ASP A 118 2.61 -1.37 14.02
N ASP A 119 1.59 -0.78 13.40
CA ASP A 119 1.13 0.57 13.76
C ASP A 119 0.46 0.61 15.16
N ALA A 120 0.55 -0.47 15.94
CA ALA A 120 0.00 -0.64 17.27
C ALA A 120 1.12 -0.60 18.32
N GLY A 121 1.67 0.59 18.56
CA GLY A 121 2.41 0.94 19.78
C GLY A 121 3.82 0.38 19.89
#